data_AF-A0AA43A6A8-F1
#
_entry.id   AF-A0AA43A6A8-F1
#
_cell.length_a   1.000
_cell.length_b   1.000
_cell.length_c   1.000
_cell.angle_alpha   90.00
_cell.angle_beta   90.00
_cell.angle_gamma   90.00
#
_symmetry.space_group_name_H-M   'P 1'
#
loop_
_entity.id
_entity.type
_entity.pdbx_description
1 polymer ?
#
loop_
_entity_poly.entity_id
_entity_poly.type
_entity_poly.pdbx_seq_one_letter_code
_entity_poly.pdbx_strand_id
1 'polypeptide(L)'
;KVQALFEAYGFWVVFTAGFTPIPYKVITIGSGVFQINLVIFLIASLISRSLRFFLVAWLLHRYGPGMRDFIDRYFNLLSIVFLILLFGGFLLLKYVL
;
A
#
# COMPACT_ATOMS: atom_id res chain seq x y z
N LYS A 1 19.72 10.41 -14.94
CA LYS A 1 19.44 8.95 -14.88
C LYS A 1 18.46 8.57 -13.75
N VAL A 2 18.62 9.08 -12.52
CA VAL A 2 17.67 8.79 -11.42
C VAL A 2 16.30 9.44 -11.61
N GLN A 3 16.22 10.65 -12.17
CA GLN A 3 14.93 11.32 -12.50
C GLN A 3 14.06 10.53 -13.48
N ALA A 4 14.64 9.90 -14.52
CA ALA A 4 13.88 9.05 -15.46
C ALA A 4 13.34 7.76 -14.81
N LEU A 5 14.06 7.21 -13.81
CA LEU A 5 13.57 6.11 -12.98
C LEU A 5 12.44 6.55 -12.05
N PHE A 6 12.48 7.78 -11.51
CA PHE A 6 11.40 8.35 -10.71
C PHE A 6 10.17 8.75 -11.55
N GLU A 7 10.34 9.18 -12.80
CA GLU A 7 9.24 9.34 -13.75
C GLU A 7 8.59 8.00 -14.11
N ALA A 8 9.40 6.94 -14.32
CA ALA A 8 8.90 5.62 -14.68
C ALA A 8 8.30 4.82 -13.51
N TYR A 9 8.84 4.96 -12.29
CA TYR A 9 8.47 4.15 -11.12
C TYR A 9 7.87 4.94 -9.95
N GLY A 10 7.67 6.26 -10.08
CA GLY A 10 7.07 7.09 -9.03
C GLY A 10 5.70 6.58 -8.56
N PHE A 11 4.92 6.00 -9.48
CA PHE A 11 3.68 5.29 -9.15
C PHE A 11 3.92 4.11 -8.21
N TRP A 12 4.85 3.21 -8.55
CA TRP A 12 5.16 2.02 -7.76
C TRP A 12 5.74 2.35 -6.39
N VAL A 13 6.56 3.38 -6.28
CA VAL A 13 7.14 3.84 -5.00
C VAL A 13 6.03 4.34 -4.08
N VAL A 14 5.15 5.21 -4.57
CA VAL A 14 4.03 5.75 -3.77
C VAL A 14 3.00 4.67 -3.46
N PHE A 15 2.73 3.78 -4.42
CA PHE A 15 1.80 2.66 -4.26
C PHE A 15 2.25 1.69 -3.19
N THR A 16 3.48 1.17 -3.30
CA THR A 16 4.03 0.24 -2.30
C THR A 16 4.14 0.89 -0.93
N ALA A 17 4.56 2.16 -0.88
CA ALA A 17 4.62 2.91 0.36
C ALA A 17 3.23 3.08 1.01
N GLY A 18 2.16 3.25 0.23
CA GLY A 18 0.78 3.32 0.74
C GLY A 18 0.29 2.05 1.44
N PHE A 19 0.88 0.89 1.13
CA PHE A 19 0.62 -0.37 1.84
C PHE A 19 1.54 -0.57 3.06
N THR A 20 2.75 0.01 3.06
CA THR A 20 3.69 -0.12 4.19
C THR A 20 3.15 0.51 5.48
N PRO A 21 3.60 0.05 6.66
CA PRO A 21 3.28 0.69 7.95
C PRO A 21 4.02 2.03 8.13
N ILE A 22 4.67 2.55 7.10
CA ILE A 22 5.30 3.86 7.12
C ILE A 22 4.20 4.92 7.27
N PRO A 23 4.37 5.93 8.14
CA PRO A 23 3.36 6.96 8.30
C PRO A 23 3.12 7.63 6.96
N TYR A 24 1.87 7.68 6.50
CA TYR A 24 1.53 8.25 5.19
C TYR A 24 2.07 9.68 5.01
N LYS A 25 2.14 10.46 6.08
CA LYS A 25 2.73 11.81 6.08
C LYS A 25 4.20 11.80 5.64
N VAL A 26 4.98 10.80 6.04
CA VAL A 26 6.39 10.64 5.63
C VAL A 26 6.48 10.40 4.13
N ILE A 27 5.56 9.62 3.57
CA ILE A 27 5.51 9.34 2.13
C ILE A 27 5.07 10.58 1.35
N THR A 28 4.06 11.31 1.84
CA THR A 28 3.61 12.56 1.22
C THR A 28 4.70 13.64 1.22
N ILE A 29 5.40 13.81 2.34
CA ILE A 29 6.53 14.75 2.42
C ILE A 29 7.67 14.27 1.51
N GLY A 30 8.01 12.98 1.55
CA GLY A 30 9.01 12.39 0.66
C GLY A 30 8.68 12.60 -0.81
N SER A 31 7.44 12.38 -1.24
CA SER A 31 7.01 12.61 -2.62
C SER A 31 7.13 14.06 -3.07
N GLY A 32 6.94 15.02 -2.16
CA GLY A 32 7.17 16.44 -2.42
C GLY A 32 8.66 16.78 -2.54
N VAL A 33 9.49 16.19 -1.67
CA VAL A 33 10.97 16.32 -1.72
C VAL A 33 11.53 15.75 -3.02
N PHE A 34 11.01 14.62 -3.48
CA PHE A 34 11.43 13.96 -4.73
C PHE A 34 10.75 14.52 -5.99
N GLN A 35 9.95 15.60 -5.88
CA GLN A 35 9.26 16.24 -7.02
C GLN A 35 8.46 15.23 -7.87
N ILE A 36 7.80 14.26 -7.22
CA ILE A 36 6.97 13.29 -7.94
C ILE A 36 5.78 14.02 -8.56
N ASN A 37 5.42 13.67 -9.80
CA ASN A 37 4.26 14.24 -10.49
C ASN A 37 3.00 14.10 -9.62
N LEU A 38 2.36 15.24 -9.33
CA LEU A 38 1.19 15.33 -8.46
C LEU A 38 0.03 14.42 -8.89
N VAL A 39 -0.17 14.24 -10.20
CA VAL A 39 -1.23 13.39 -10.75
C VAL A 39 -0.95 11.92 -10.45
N ILE A 40 0.29 11.47 -10.70
CA ILE A 40 0.71 10.10 -10.40
C ILE A 40 0.65 9.82 -8.90
N PHE A 41 1.11 10.78 -8.09
CA PHE A 41 1.04 10.69 -6.64
C PHE A 41 -0.40 10.58 -6.13
N LEU A 42 -1.31 11.41 -6.64
CA LEU A 42 -2.73 11.38 -6.28
C LEU A 42 -3.38 10.05 -6.64
N ILE A 43 -3.17 9.57 -7.87
CA ILE A 43 -3.75 8.30 -8.33
C ILE A 43 -3.19 7.14 -7.49
N ALA A 44 -1.86 7.06 -7.34
CA ALA A 44 -1.22 6.01 -6.54
C ALA A 44 -1.74 6.04 -5.10
N SER A 45 -1.76 7.21 -4.46
CA SER A 45 -2.23 7.36 -3.08
C SER A 45 -3.70 7.02 -2.91
N LEU A 46 -4.55 7.47 -3.83
CA LEU A 46 -5.99 7.19 -3.80
C LEU A 46 -6.23 5.68 -3.91
N ILE A 47 -5.60 5.01 -4.87
CA ILE A 47 -5.73 3.56 -5.05
C ILE A 47 -5.23 2.82 -3.82
N SER A 48 -4.02 3.12 -3.35
CA SER A 48 -3.40 2.43 -2.20
C SER A 48 -4.29 2.50 -0.96
N ARG A 49 -4.81 3.71 -0.69
CA ARG A 49 -5.58 4.01 0.51
C ARG A 49 -6.98 3.42 0.40
N SER A 50 -7.61 3.54 -0.78
CA SER A 50 -8.91 2.94 -1.04
C SER A 50 -8.84 1.42 -0.92
N LEU A 51 -7.83 0.78 -1.53
CA LEU A 51 -7.66 -0.67 -1.47
C LEU A 51 -7.49 -1.15 -0.03
N ARG A 52 -6.68 -0.46 0.79
CA ARG A 52 -6.49 -0.82 2.22
C ARG A 52 -7.80 -0.77 3.00
N PHE A 53 -8.56 0.33 2.89
CA PHE A 53 -9.83 0.48 3.61
C PHE A 53 -10.92 -0.44 3.06
N PHE A 54 -11.02 -0.60 1.73
CA PHE A 54 -11.98 -1.51 1.11
C PHE A 54 -11.68 -2.97 1.43
N LEU A 55 -10.41 -3.39 1.46
CA LEU A 55 -10.03 -4.75 1.88
C LEU A 55 -10.50 -5.03 3.29
N VAL A 56 -10.24 -4.10 4.22
CA VAL A 56 -10.66 -4.28 5.60
C VAL A 56 -12.19 -4.26 5.72
N ALA A 57 -12.87 -3.36 5.03
CA ALA A 57 -14.33 -3.31 5.00
C ALA A 57 -14.94 -4.59 4.40
N TRP A 58 -14.36 -5.12 3.33
CA TRP A 58 -14.79 -6.36 2.70
C TRP A 58 -14.57 -7.56 3.61
N LEU A 59 -13.43 -7.62 4.31
CA LEU A 59 -13.12 -8.67 5.27
C LEU A 59 -14.09 -8.63 6.46
N LEU A 60 -14.39 -7.43 6.98
CA LEU A 60 -15.41 -7.22 8.01
C LEU A 60 -16.81 -7.63 7.53
N HIS A 61 -17.15 -7.34 6.28
CA HIS A 61 -18.44 -7.73 5.70
C HIS A 61 -18.57 -9.25 5.54
N ARG A 62 -17.49 -9.93 5.11
CA ARG A 62 -17.50 -11.38 4.87
C ARG A 62 -17.52 -12.21 6.16
N TYR A 63 -16.86 -11.75 7.21
CA TYR A 63 -16.67 -12.51 8.46
C TYR A 63 -17.47 -11.97 9.67
N GLY A 64 -18.15 -10.83 9.53
CA GLY A 64 -19.13 -10.35 10.50
C GLY A 64 -18.56 -9.67 11.77
N PRO A 65 -19.44 -9.35 12.74
CA PRO A 65 -19.15 -8.47 13.88
C PRO A 65 -18.12 -9.03 14.88
N GLY A 66 -17.89 -10.35 14.91
CA GLY A 66 -16.88 -10.97 15.79
C GLY A 66 -15.43 -10.62 15.44
N MET A 67 -15.16 -10.14 14.22
CA MET A 67 -13.82 -9.71 13.80
C MET A 67 -13.55 -8.21 13.95
N ARG A 68 -14.54 -7.39 14.35
CA ARG A 68 -14.34 -5.93 14.51
C ARG A 68 -13.26 -5.61 15.55
N ASP A 69 -13.32 -6.21 16.73
CA ASP A 69 -12.32 -6.00 17.78
C ASP A 69 -10.94 -6.52 17.39
N PHE A 70 -10.88 -7.60 16.61
CA PHE A 70 -9.61 -8.17 16.15
C PHE A 70 -8.97 -7.27 15.09
N ILE A 71 -9.78 -6.73 14.17
CA ILE A 71 -9.30 -5.84 13.11
C ILE A 71 -8.92 -4.47 13.67
N ASP A 72 -9.69 -3.88 14.60
CA ASP A 72 -9.30 -2.61 15.23
C ASP A 72 -8.00 -2.76 16.04
N ARG A 73 -7.83 -3.89 16.74
CA ARG A 73 -6.63 -4.14 17.55
C ARG A 73 -5.39 -4.50 16.72
N TYR A 74 -5.57 -5.17 15.58
CA TYR A 74 -4.47 -5.67 14.74
C TYR A 74 -4.38 -5.02 13.35
N PHE A 75 -5.06 -3.90 13.09
CA PHE A 75 -5.11 -3.24 11.77
C PHE A 75 -3.72 -3.01 11.16
N ASN A 76 -2.77 -2.58 12.00
CA ASN A 76 -1.37 -2.39 11.60
C ASN A 76 -0.69 -3.72 11.25
N LEU A 77 -0.91 -4.77 12.04
CA LEU A 77 -0.35 -6.10 11.81
C LEU A 77 -0.93 -6.72 10.54
N LEU A 78 -2.24 -6.60 10.33
CA LEU A 78 -2.94 -7.10 9.14
C LEU A 78 -2.40 -6.47 7.86
N SER A 79 -2.10 -5.16 7.91
CA SER A 79 -1.51 -4.43 6.79
C SER A 79 -0.11 -4.92 6.46
N ILE A 80 0.71 -5.23 7.47
CA ILE A 80 2.06 -5.81 7.30
C ILE A 80 1.97 -7.21 6.70
N VAL A 81 1.10 -8.07 7.26
CA VAL A 81 0.88 -9.44 6.75
C VAL A 81 0.43 -9.39 5.29
N PHE A 82 -0.53 -8.52 4.96
CA PHE A 82 -0.99 -8.37 3.57
C PHE A 82 0.15 -7.97 2.62
N LEU A 83 1.02 -7.06 3.04
CA LEU A 83 2.17 -6.63 2.25
C LEU A 83 3.18 -7.76 2.02
N ILE A 84 3.49 -8.52 3.08
CA ILE A 84 4.35 -9.70 3.02
C ILE A 84 3.73 -10.76 2.09
N LEU A 85 2.42 -10.96 2.15
CA LEU A 85 1.71 -11.92 1.32
C LEU A 85 1.68 -11.48 -0.16
N LEU A 86 1.50 -10.18 -0.42
CA LEU A 86 1.52 -9.61 -1.77
C LEU A 86 2.91 -9.74 -2.42
N PHE A 87 3.96 -9.27 -1.71
CA PHE A 87 5.34 -9.38 -2.22
C PHE A 87 5.84 -10.82 -2.24
N GLY A 88 5.53 -11.59 -1.21
CA GLY A 88 5.88 -13.01 -1.11
C GLY A 88 5.20 -13.83 -2.21
N GLY A 89 3.93 -13.55 -2.51
CA GLY A 89 3.21 -14.18 -3.62
C GLY A 89 3.83 -13.83 -4.98
N PHE A 90 4.22 -12.57 -5.19
CA PHE A 90 4.90 -12.15 -6.42
C PHE A 90 6.29 -12.78 -6.57
N LEU A 91 7.05 -12.91 -5.47
CA LEU A 91 8.35 -13.58 -5.45
C LEU A 91 8.22 -15.09 -5.71
N LEU A 92 7.22 -15.75 -5.13
CA LEU A 92 6.94 -17.16 -5.39
C LEU A 92 6.56 -17.40 -6.84
N LEU A 93 5.69 -16.57 -7.41
CA LEU A 93 5.32 -16.66 -8.83
C LEU A 93 6.53 -16.45 -9.75
N LYS A 94 7.43 -15.54 -9.41
CA LYS A 94 8.70 -15.33 -10.13
C LYS A 94 9.70 -16.49 -9.96
N TYR A 95 9.58 -17.28 -8.89
CA TYR A 95 10.48 -18.43 -8.66
C TYR A 95 9.94 -19.71 -9.32
N VAL A 96 8.62 -19.79 -9.49
CA VAL A 96 7.92 -20.91 -10.13
C VAL A 96 7.86 -20.76 -11.66
N LEU A 97 7.82 -19.53 -12.18
CA LEU A 97 7.82 -19.20 -13.62
C LEU A 97 9.22 -18.77 -14.10
#